data_AF-A0A444YCA9-F1
#
_entry.id   AF-A0A444YCA9-F1
#
_cell.length_a   1.000
_cell.length_b   1.000
_cell.length_c   1.000
_cell.angle_alpha   90.00
_cell.angle_beta   90.00
_cell.angle_gamma   90.00
#
_symmetry.space_group_name_H-M   'P 1'
#
loop_
_entity.id
_entity.type
_entity.pdbx_description
1 polymer ?
#
loop_
_entity_poly.entity_id
_entity_poly.type
_entity_poly.pdbx_seq_one_letter_code
_entity_poly.pdbx_strand_id
1 'polypeptide(L)'
;MEGLPLLSTMSTVIGVGLLIWWLWSALKWVWLKPKSIERRLRQQGIKGNSYRPLVGDIRDMIKMIKQVKSKPMDPHSNEIAPRVLPYVVHTIAKYGKSSFMWLGPTPRLFILDPDKIKEMTNKVYEFQKPDTSPLFKLLASGFANYDGDKWAKHRKIVSPAFNVEKLKVLVPIFVECCDDMVSKWENVLASSDGPCEMDVWPSITNVSSDVLARAGFGSSFEEGKRVFQLQREMLQLTMTLFKFAFLPGYRFLPTRTNRRMKAIDKEIRGSLMNIINRRLKLIKAGEATNNDLLGILLESNYKESEKNNGPGMSLREVVEEVKLFYLAGQEANAELLVWTMLLLSKHPDWQEKAREEVFKVFGNEKPDYDKIGQLKIVSMILQESLRLYPPVVMFARFLRKDAKLGDLIIPAGVELVVPISMLHQEKEFWGDDAKEFKPERFAEGVSKATNGKVSYMPFGWGPRLCIGQNFGFLSTGHI
;
A
#
# COMPACT_ATOMS: atom_id res chain seq x y z
N MET A 1 46.43 30.88 -35.26
CA MET A 1 45.18 31.24 -34.53
C MET A 1 43.94 31.00 -35.42
N GLU A 2 43.81 29.83 -36.07
CA GLU A 2 42.71 29.57 -37.04
C GLU A 2 41.65 28.56 -36.54
N GLY A 3 41.83 27.95 -35.36
CA GLY A 3 40.91 26.95 -34.82
C GLY A 3 39.74 27.47 -33.98
N LEU A 4 39.77 28.74 -33.53
CA LEU A 4 38.73 29.31 -32.66
C LEU A 4 37.35 29.52 -33.34
N PRO A 5 37.25 29.97 -34.61
CA PRO A 5 35.95 30.17 -35.27
C PRO A 5 35.22 28.85 -35.57
N LEU A 6 35.98 27.79 -35.89
CA LEU A 6 35.46 26.45 -36.15
C LEU A 6 34.89 25.80 -34.89
N LEU A 7 35.57 25.94 -33.74
CA LEU A 7 35.07 25.43 -32.46
C LEU A 7 33.81 26.18 -31.97
N SER A 8 33.74 27.49 -32.21
CA SER A 8 32.56 28.31 -31.88
C SER A 8 31.34 27.91 -32.72
N THR A 9 31.52 27.79 -34.04
CA THR A 9 30.45 27.39 -34.96
C THR A 9 29.96 25.96 -34.71
N MET A 10 30.86 25.00 -34.43
CA MET A 10 30.48 23.64 -34.03
C MET A 10 29.68 23.63 -32.71
N SER A 11 30.08 24.43 -31.74
CA SER A 11 29.36 24.55 -30.45
C SER A 11 27.96 25.12 -30.63
N THR A 12 27.80 26.12 -31.51
CA THR A 12 26.47 26.68 -31.84
C THR A 12 25.58 25.67 -32.55
N VAL A 13 26.10 24.92 -33.53
CA VAL A 13 25.34 23.90 -34.26
C VAL A 13 24.89 22.78 -33.31
N ILE A 14 25.78 22.30 -32.43
CA ILE A 14 25.43 21.31 -31.40
C ILE A 14 24.37 21.89 -30.45
N GLY A 15 24.52 23.14 -30.00
CA GLY A 15 23.57 23.80 -29.12
C GLY A 15 22.18 23.93 -29.74
N VAL A 16 22.09 24.35 -31.00
CA VAL A 16 20.82 24.45 -31.75
C VAL A 16 20.21 23.07 -31.99
N GLY A 17 21.03 22.07 -32.33
CA GLY A 17 20.56 20.68 -32.49
C GLY A 17 19.96 20.12 -31.20
N LEU A 18 20.61 20.36 -30.06
CA LEU A 18 20.11 19.96 -28.74
C LEU A 18 18.81 20.70 -28.37
N LEU A 19 18.72 22.00 -28.67
CA LEU A 19 17.51 22.79 -28.43
C LEU A 19 16.32 22.27 -29.26
N ILE A 20 16.52 22.03 -30.57
CA ILE A 20 15.49 21.49 -31.45
C ILE A 20 15.05 20.11 -30.97
N TRP A 21 16.01 19.24 -30.62
CA TRP A 21 15.72 17.93 -30.08
C TRP A 21 14.93 18.00 -28.77
N TRP A 22 15.27 18.93 -27.88
CA TRP A 22 14.56 19.15 -26.62
C TRP A 22 13.13 19.68 -26.84
N LEU A 23 12.96 20.68 -27.70
CA LEU A 23 11.65 21.24 -28.06
C LEU A 23 10.75 20.18 -28.73
N TRP A 24 11.30 19.39 -29.65
CA TRP A 24 10.58 18.28 -30.28
C TRP A 24 10.19 17.20 -29.28
N SER A 25 11.11 16.82 -28.38
CA SER A 25 10.84 15.86 -27.32
C SER A 25 9.75 16.36 -26.37
N ALA A 26 9.78 17.65 -26.02
CA ALA A 26 8.74 18.30 -25.22
C ALA A 26 7.39 18.30 -25.95
N LEU A 27 7.33 18.71 -27.22
CA LEU A 27 6.10 18.69 -28.02
C LEU A 27 5.52 17.27 -28.13
N LYS A 28 6.39 16.28 -28.35
CA LYS A 28 5.99 14.86 -28.42
C LYS A 28 5.41 14.37 -27.11
N TRP A 29 6.05 14.68 -25.98
CA TRP A 29 5.62 14.25 -24.65
C TRP A 29 4.37 15.00 -24.16
N VAL A 30 4.32 16.32 -24.33
CA VAL A 30 3.22 17.16 -23.85
C VAL A 30 1.98 17.03 -24.71
N TRP A 31 2.09 16.91 -26.03
CA TRP A 31 0.93 17.04 -26.92
C TRP A 31 0.70 15.81 -27.79
N LEU A 32 1.67 15.45 -28.64
CA LEU A 32 1.45 14.45 -29.69
C LEU A 32 1.15 13.06 -29.11
N LYS A 33 1.92 12.62 -28.11
CA LYS A 33 1.72 11.31 -27.47
C LYS A 33 0.39 11.23 -26.72
N PRO A 34 0.05 12.17 -25.80
CA PRO A 34 -1.27 12.16 -25.14
C PRO A 34 -2.44 12.17 -26.14
N LYS A 35 -2.40 13.01 -27.18
CA LYS A 35 -3.47 13.07 -28.19
C LYS A 35 -3.59 11.80 -29.02
N SER A 36 -2.47 11.17 -29.36
CA SER A 36 -2.47 9.86 -30.04
C SER A 36 -3.10 8.78 -29.17
N ILE A 37 -2.72 8.70 -27.89
CA ILE A 37 -3.32 7.75 -26.94
C ILE A 37 -4.81 8.02 -26.76
N GLU A 38 -5.21 9.29 -26.59
CA GLU A 38 -6.61 9.71 -26.47
C GLU A 38 -7.44 9.20 -27.66
N ARG A 39 -6.95 9.42 -28.89
CA ARG A 39 -7.61 8.97 -30.11
C ARG A 39 -7.76 7.45 -30.13
N ARG A 40 -6.70 6.70 -29.79
CA ARG A 40 -6.71 5.22 -29.78
C ARG A 40 -7.67 4.64 -28.74
N LEU A 41 -7.79 5.25 -27.57
CA LEU A 41 -8.76 4.83 -26.55
C LEU A 41 -10.20 5.11 -27.03
N ARG A 42 -10.46 6.30 -27.59
CA ARG A 42 -11.78 6.68 -28.11
C ARG A 42 -12.23 5.83 -29.30
N GLN A 43 -11.30 5.40 -30.17
CA GLN A 43 -11.59 4.48 -31.28
C GLN A 43 -12.11 3.12 -30.81
N GLN A 44 -11.82 2.73 -29.58
CA GLN A 44 -12.31 1.50 -28.94
C GLN A 44 -13.58 1.73 -28.11
N GLY A 45 -14.23 2.89 -28.26
CA GLY A 45 -15.45 3.25 -27.54
C GLY A 45 -15.23 3.72 -26.10
N ILE A 46 -13.99 3.80 -25.62
CA ILE A 46 -13.67 4.22 -24.26
C ILE A 46 -13.86 5.73 -24.14
N LYS A 47 -14.73 6.14 -23.20
CA LYS A 47 -15.08 7.54 -22.95
C LYS A 47 -14.25 8.12 -21.80
N GLY A 48 -14.05 9.43 -21.82
CA GLY A 48 -13.26 10.14 -20.81
C GLY A 48 -13.11 11.62 -21.13
N ASN A 49 -12.53 12.36 -20.19
CA ASN A 49 -12.27 13.79 -20.39
C ASN A 49 -11.24 14.01 -21.51
N SER A 50 -11.39 15.12 -22.22
CA SER A 50 -10.39 15.53 -23.21
C SER A 50 -9.09 15.93 -22.53
N TYR A 51 -7.96 15.57 -23.14
CA TYR A 51 -6.65 15.90 -22.58
C TYR A 51 -6.43 17.41 -22.47
N ARG A 52 -6.09 17.88 -21.26
CA ARG A 52 -5.63 19.25 -20.98
C ARG A 52 -4.10 19.25 -20.79
N PRO A 53 -3.33 20.00 -21.61
CA PRO A 53 -1.87 19.96 -21.60
C PRO A 53 -1.25 20.08 -20.21
N LEU A 54 -0.27 19.21 -19.92
CA LEU A 54 0.51 19.08 -18.67
C LEU A 54 -0.28 18.77 -17.39
N VAL A 55 -1.54 19.18 -17.30
CA VAL A 55 -2.33 19.16 -16.06
C VAL A 55 -3.33 18.00 -16.07
N GLY A 56 -3.91 17.67 -17.22
CA GLY A 56 -5.00 16.70 -17.29
C GLY A 56 -6.16 17.10 -16.38
N ASP A 57 -6.56 16.20 -15.49
CA ASP A 57 -7.68 16.38 -14.56
C ASP A 57 -7.26 16.74 -13.14
N ILE A 58 -5.96 16.98 -12.89
CA ILE A 58 -5.39 17.20 -11.56
C ILE A 58 -6.09 18.35 -10.81
N ARG A 59 -6.37 19.47 -11.48
CA ARG A 59 -6.98 20.64 -10.83
C ARG A 59 -8.39 20.34 -10.32
N ASP A 60 -9.20 19.67 -11.14
CA ASP A 60 -10.57 19.32 -10.76
C ASP A 60 -10.57 18.24 -9.66
N MET A 61 -9.65 17.28 -9.76
CA MET A 61 -9.44 16.27 -8.74
C MET A 61 -9.10 16.90 -7.38
N ILE A 62 -8.13 17.83 -7.33
CA ILE A 62 -7.76 18.54 -6.08
C ILE A 62 -8.94 19.35 -5.54
N LYS A 63 -9.68 20.06 -6.42
CA LYS A 63 -10.86 20.84 -6.03
C LYS A 63 -11.94 19.96 -5.38
N MET A 64 -12.26 18.82 -6.00
CA MET A 64 -13.25 17.88 -5.47
C MET A 64 -12.80 17.25 -4.15
N ILE A 65 -11.52 16.85 -4.03
CA ILE A 65 -10.97 16.34 -2.76
C ILE A 65 -11.11 17.38 -1.66
N LYS A 66 -10.79 18.66 -1.92
CA LYS A 66 -10.92 19.73 -0.94
C LYS A 66 -12.38 19.94 -0.52
N GLN A 67 -13.31 19.96 -1.47
CA GLN A 67 -14.75 20.14 -1.22
C GLN A 67 -15.36 19.00 -0.42
N VAL A 68 -14.98 17.75 -0.74
CA VAL A 68 -15.48 16.58 0.00
C VAL A 68 -14.81 16.48 1.38
N LYS A 69 -13.55 16.92 1.52
CA LYS A 69 -12.85 17.00 2.82
C LYS A 69 -13.33 18.11 3.74
N SER A 70 -14.01 19.13 3.25
CA SER A 70 -14.55 20.19 4.11
C SER A 70 -15.89 19.83 4.76
N LYS A 71 -16.45 18.65 4.48
CA LYS A 71 -17.70 18.17 5.06
C LYS A 71 -17.45 16.89 5.85
N PRO A 72 -18.13 16.69 6.99
CA PRO A 72 -18.08 15.41 7.70
C PRO A 72 -18.68 14.29 6.83
N MET A 73 -18.30 13.05 7.11
CA MET A 73 -19.00 11.89 6.56
C MET A 73 -20.30 11.68 7.31
N ASP A 74 -21.30 11.15 6.62
CA ASP A 74 -22.49 10.61 7.28
C ASP A 74 -22.07 9.40 8.15
N PRO A 75 -22.26 9.45 9.48
CA PRO A 75 -21.85 8.37 10.36
C PRO A 75 -22.61 7.07 10.11
N HIS A 76 -23.75 7.08 9.41
CA HIS A 76 -24.52 5.88 9.10
C HIS A 76 -24.20 5.29 7.71
N SER A 77 -23.41 6.00 6.90
CA SER A 77 -23.05 5.55 5.56
C SER A 77 -21.69 4.82 5.55
N ASN A 78 -21.66 3.64 4.93
CA ASN A 78 -20.40 2.93 4.62
C ASN A 78 -19.83 3.28 3.25
N GLU A 79 -20.37 4.30 2.57
CA GLU A 79 -19.91 4.71 1.24
C GLU A 79 -18.62 5.54 1.31
N ILE A 80 -17.48 4.87 1.30
CA ILE A 80 -16.19 5.55 1.38
C ILE A 80 -15.68 6.05 0.04
N ALA A 81 -16.06 5.42 -1.08
CA ALA A 81 -15.50 5.75 -2.39
C ALA A 81 -15.70 7.22 -2.79
N PRO A 82 -16.88 7.84 -2.58
CA PRO A 82 -17.08 9.27 -2.82
C PRO A 82 -16.17 10.17 -1.95
N ARG A 83 -15.78 9.69 -0.76
CA ARG A 83 -14.89 10.41 0.17
C ARG A 83 -13.44 10.36 -0.28
N VAL A 84 -12.95 9.16 -0.58
CA VAL A 84 -11.52 8.91 -0.83
C VAL A 84 -11.12 9.05 -2.30
N LEU A 85 -12.05 8.79 -3.22
CA LEU A 85 -11.85 8.80 -4.67
C LEU A 85 -12.94 9.61 -5.41
N PRO A 86 -13.27 10.86 -4.96
CA PRO A 86 -14.42 11.60 -5.48
C PRO A 86 -14.41 11.79 -6.98
N TYR A 87 -13.23 12.07 -7.56
CA TYR A 87 -13.09 12.30 -8.99
C TYR A 87 -13.22 11.02 -9.82
N VAL A 88 -12.79 9.87 -9.28
CA VAL A 88 -12.93 8.56 -9.93
C VAL A 88 -14.42 8.19 -9.97
N VAL A 89 -15.11 8.31 -8.83
CA VAL A 89 -16.56 8.08 -8.74
C VAL A 89 -17.30 8.96 -9.73
N HIS A 90 -16.98 10.26 -9.78
CA HIS A 90 -17.60 11.20 -10.71
C HIS A 90 -17.36 10.81 -12.18
N THR A 91 -16.14 10.41 -12.53
CA THR A 91 -15.79 10.04 -13.92
C THR A 91 -16.52 8.77 -14.35
N ILE A 92 -16.55 7.75 -13.48
CA ILE A 92 -17.26 6.50 -13.75
C ILE A 92 -18.77 6.74 -13.84
N ALA A 93 -19.34 7.54 -12.95
CA ALA A 93 -20.77 7.89 -13.01
C ALA A 93 -21.12 8.63 -14.31
N LYS A 94 -20.22 9.49 -14.81
CA LYS A 94 -20.43 10.28 -16.03
C LYS A 94 -20.25 9.49 -17.33
N TYR A 95 -19.26 8.61 -17.39
CA TYR A 95 -18.83 7.97 -18.65
C TYR A 95 -19.00 6.45 -18.66
N GLY A 96 -19.36 5.84 -17.54
CA GLY A 96 -19.49 4.40 -17.34
C GLY A 96 -18.24 3.74 -16.74
N LYS A 97 -18.36 2.43 -16.43
CA LYS A 97 -17.30 1.60 -15.82
C LYS A 97 -16.05 1.45 -16.70
N SER A 98 -16.20 1.53 -18.04
CA SER A 98 -15.09 1.54 -19.00
C SER A 98 -14.81 2.98 -19.44
N SER A 99 -14.15 3.75 -18.57
CA SER A 99 -13.82 5.15 -18.79
C SER A 99 -12.43 5.51 -18.30
N PHE A 100 -11.92 6.67 -18.74
CA PHE A 100 -10.61 7.15 -18.33
C PHE A 100 -10.61 8.62 -17.89
N MET A 101 -9.64 8.96 -17.04
CA MET A 101 -9.29 10.33 -16.64
C MET A 101 -7.82 10.63 -16.94
N TRP A 102 -7.39 11.87 -16.79
CA TRP A 102 -5.99 12.27 -16.99
C TRP A 102 -5.28 12.63 -15.69
N LEU A 103 -4.12 12.02 -15.43
CA LEU A 103 -3.16 12.49 -14.43
C LEU A 103 -1.95 13.09 -15.15
N GLY A 104 -1.94 14.42 -15.29
CA GLY A 104 -0.97 15.08 -16.14
C GLY A 104 -1.07 14.55 -17.58
N PRO A 105 0.05 14.21 -18.25
CA PRO A 105 0.04 13.63 -19.60
C PRO A 105 -0.28 12.13 -19.64
N THR A 106 -0.55 11.49 -18.50
CA THR A 106 -0.78 10.04 -18.40
C THR A 106 -2.28 9.76 -18.23
N PRO A 107 -2.92 9.04 -19.17
CA PRO A 107 -4.31 8.63 -19.01
C PRO A 107 -4.42 7.43 -18.05
N ARG A 108 -5.45 7.47 -17.20
CA ARG A 108 -5.83 6.44 -16.24
C ARG A 108 -7.13 5.79 -16.66
N LEU A 109 -7.06 4.58 -17.20
CA LEU A 109 -8.21 3.77 -17.62
C LEU A 109 -8.70 2.93 -16.43
N PHE A 110 -9.99 3.06 -16.08
CA PHE A 110 -10.59 2.29 -15.01
C PHE A 110 -10.97 0.89 -15.48
N ILE A 111 -10.63 -0.13 -14.68
CA ILE A 111 -10.94 -1.53 -14.92
C ILE A 111 -11.72 -2.06 -13.71
N LEU A 112 -13.01 -2.38 -13.92
CA LEU A 112 -13.89 -3.01 -12.92
C LEU A 112 -14.36 -4.41 -13.33
N ASP A 113 -14.01 -4.85 -14.54
CA ASP A 113 -14.32 -6.19 -15.07
C ASP A 113 -13.41 -7.24 -14.40
N PRO A 114 -13.97 -8.22 -13.64
CA PRO A 114 -13.17 -9.19 -12.90
C PRO A 114 -12.22 -10.03 -13.76
N ASP A 115 -12.60 -10.36 -14.99
CA ASP A 115 -11.78 -11.19 -15.89
C ASP A 115 -10.57 -10.40 -16.41
N LYS A 116 -10.79 -9.12 -16.75
CA LYS A 116 -9.69 -8.20 -17.09
C LYS A 116 -8.78 -7.95 -15.89
N ILE A 117 -9.34 -7.80 -14.68
CA ILE A 117 -8.52 -7.67 -13.45
C ILE A 117 -7.67 -8.93 -13.24
N LYS A 118 -8.26 -10.12 -13.39
CA LYS A 118 -7.56 -11.41 -13.27
C LYS A 118 -6.43 -11.54 -14.30
N GLU A 119 -6.69 -11.23 -15.56
CA GLU A 119 -5.69 -11.24 -16.63
C GLU A 119 -4.54 -10.29 -16.32
N MET A 120 -4.85 -9.03 -16.02
CA MET A 120 -3.87 -7.99 -15.72
C MET A 120 -2.99 -8.34 -14.52
N THR A 121 -3.59 -8.89 -13.45
CA THR A 121 -2.87 -9.22 -12.21
C THR A 121 -1.99 -10.47 -12.35
N ASN A 122 -2.31 -11.40 -13.26
CA ASN A 122 -1.50 -12.58 -13.53
C ASN A 122 -0.32 -12.29 -14.48
N LYS A 123 -0.49 -11.39 -15.45
CA LYS A 123 0.55 -11.02 -16.44
C LYS A 123 1.53 -9.96 -15.90
N VAL A 124 2.19 -10.26 -14.78
CA VAL A 124 3.00 -9.29 -14.00
C VAL A 124 4.24 -8.71 -14.71
N TYR A 125 4.70 -9.34 -15.78
CA TYR A 125 5.81 -8.83 -16.60
C TYR A 125 5.34 -7.81 -17.65
N GLU A 126 4.12 -7.95 -18.14
CA GLU A 126 3.49 -7.08 -19.14
C GLU A 126 2.84 -5.86 -18.46
N PHE A 127 2.07 -6.10 -17.40
CA PHE A 127 1.43 -5.06 -16.60
C PHE A 127 2.25 -4.78 -15.34
N GLN A 128 3.20 -3.86 -15.49
CA GLN A 128 4.13 -3.45 -14.43
C GLN A 128 3.54 -2.36 -13.54
N LYS A 129 4.19 -2.00 -12.43
CA LYS A 129 3.71 -0.87 -11.62
C LYS A 129 4.11 0.46 -12.28
N PRO A 130 3.32 1.54 -12.07
CA PRO A 130 3.76 2.87 -12.45
C PRO A 130 5.05 3.24 -11.73
N ASP A 131 5.90 4.05 -12.38
CA ASP A 131 7.15 4.48 -11.78
C ASP A 131 6.90 5.36 -10.54
N THR A 132 7.36 4.89 -9.39
CA THR A 132 7.21 5.62 -8.12
C THR A 132 8.02 6.92 -8.14
N SER A 133 7.40 8.03 -7.73
CA SER A 133 8.10 9.32 -7.68
C SER A 133 9.35 9.25 -6.78
N PRO A 134 10.41 10.03 -7.07
CA PRO A 134 11.60 10.05 -6.23
C PRO A 134 11.33 10.42 -4.76
N LEU A 135 10.27 11.20 -4.51
CA LEU A 135 9.85 11.58 -3.15
C LEU A 135 9.32 10.35 -2.39
N PHE A 136 8.44 9.57 -3.01
CA PHE A 136 7.94 8.32 -2.44
C PHE A 136 9.04 7.25 -2.30
N LYS A 137 10.01 7.21 -3.20
CA LYS A 137 11.17 6.31 -3.08
C LYS A 137 12.03 6.61 -1.84
N LEU A 138 12.05 7.87 -1.38
CA LEU A 138 12.72 8.23 -0.12
C LEU A 138 11.99 7.62 1.08
N LEU A 139 10.65 7.58 1.03
CA LEU A 139 9.82 6.97 2.06
C LEU A 139 10.05 5.45 2.13
N ALA A 140 9.86 4.74 1.02
CA ALA A 140 10.13 3.30 0.91
C ALA A 140 10.29 2.87 -0.56
N SER A 141 11.32 2.06 -0.87
CA SER A 141 11.59 1.58 -2.23
C SER A 141 11.63 0.05 -2.41
N GLY A 142 11.44 -0.78 -1.37
CA GLY A 142 11.55 -2.25 -1.40
C GLY A 142 10.68 -2.97 -2.46
N PHE A 143 10.63 -4.31 -2.44
CA PHE A 143 10.11 -5.15 -3.54
C PHE A 143 8.72 -4.77 -4.05
N ALA A 144 7.88 -4.14 -3.22
CA ALA A 144 6.61 -3.57 -3.66
C ALA A 144 6.74 -2.55 -4.81
N ASN A 145 7.91 -1.95 -5.04
CA ASN A 145 8.19 -1.01 -6.14
C ASN A 145 9.07 -1.60 -7.25
N TYR A 146 9.52 -2.85 -7.13
CA TYR A 146 10.30 -3.51 -8.19
C TYR A 146 9.37 -4.22 -9.18
N ASP A 147 9.89 -4.47 -10.38
CA ASP A 147 9.23 -5.27 -11.42
C ASP A 147 10.20 -6.30 -12.01
N GLY A 148 9.65 -7.26 -12.76
CA GLY A 148 10.41 -8.33 -13.40
C GLY A 148 11.20 -9.21 -12.42
N ASP A 149 12.39 -9.64 -12.86
CA ASP A 149 13.18 -10.62 -12.12
C ASP A 149 13.70 -10.07 -10.78
N LYS A 150 13.94 -8.75 -10.69
CA LYS A 150 14.30 -8.11 -9.43
C LYS A 150 13.18 -8.27 -8.39
N TRP A 151 11.93 -8.05 -8.80
CA TRP A 151 10.80 -8.30 -7.90
C TRP A 151 10.70 -9.77 -7.50
N ALA A 152 10.77 -10.69 -8.48
CA ALA A 152 10.62 -12.12 -8.23
C ALA A 152 11.69 -12.62 -7.23
N LYS A 153 12.94 -12.20 -7.43
CA LYS A 153 14.05 -12.52 -6.53
C LYS A 153 13.84 -11.98 -5.11
N HIS A 154 13.54 -10.70 -4.96
CA HIS A 154 13.33 -10.12 -3.64
C HIS A 154 12.13 -10.76 -2.93
N ARG A 155 11.03 -10.98 -3.66
CA ARG A 155 9.85 -11.66 -3.13
C ARG A 155 10.20 -13.05 -2.60
N LYS A 156 10.95 -13.84 -3.37
CA LYS A 156 11.43 -15.17 -2.95
C LYS A 156 12.27 -15.11 -1.67
N ILE A 157 13.19 -14.15 -1.56
CA ILE A 157 14.06 -14.03 -0.37
C ILE A 157 13.27 -13.61 0.87
N VAL A 158 12.26 -12.75 0.72
CA VAL A 158 11.42 -12.24 1.82
C VAL A 158 10.36 -13.26 2.27
N SER A 159 9.81 -14.06 1.34
CA SER A 159 8.71 -15.00 1.60
C SER A 159 8.82 -15.85 2.88
N PRO A 160 9.99 -16.41 3.25
CA PRO A 160 10.13 -17.20 4.47
C PRO A 160 9.77 -16.46 5.77
N ALA A 161 9.98 -15.14 5.83
CA ALA A 161 9.66 -14.34 7.03
C ALA A 161 8.14 -14.27 7.29
N PHE A 162 7.31 -14.43 6.27
CA PHE A 162 5.85 -14.36 6.36
C PHE A 162 5.18 -15.73 6.21
N ASN A 163 5.95 -16.82 6.37
CA ASN A 163 5.39 -18.16 6.45
C ASN A 163 4.63 -18.32 7.78
N VAL A 164 3.46 -18.95 7.71
CA VAL A 164 2.58 -19.22 8.85
C VAL A 164 3.33 -19.82 10.05
N GLU A 165 4.21 -20.80 9.84
CA GLU A 165 4.98 -21.43 10.94
C GLU A 165 5.89 -20.44 11.67
N LYS A 166 6.45 -19.46 10.95
CA LYS A 166 7.26 -18.39 11.54
C LYS A 166 6.39 -17.35 12.24
N LEU A 167 5.17 -17.12 11.76
CA LEU A 167 4.23 -16.19 12.36
C LEU A 167 3.67 -16.69 13.71
N LYS A 168 3.56 -18.01 13.92
CA LYS A 168 3.09 -18.58 15.21
C LYS A 168 3.92 -18.10 16.40
N VAL A 169 5.24 -17.97 16.21
CA VAL A 169 6.18 -17.54 17.24
C VAL A 169 5.94 -16.08 17.69
N LEU A 170 5.20 -15.31 16.89
CA LEU A 170 4.90 -13.90 17.17
C LEU A 170 3.64 -13.70 18.02
N VAL A 171 2.83 -14.75 18.24
CA VAL A 171 1.58 -14.64 19.00
C VAL A 171 1.76 -14.05 20.40
N PRO A 172 2.76 -14.47 21.22
CA PRO A 172 2.97 -13.89 22.54
C PRO A 172 3.23 -12.37 22.49
N ILE A 173 3.88 -11.88 21.43
CA ILE A 173 4.14 -10.45 21.23
C ILE A 173 2.83 -9.70 21.01
N PHE A 174 1.88 -10.28 20.25
CA PHE A 174 0.59 -9.64 19.99
C PHE A 174 -0.21 -9.49 21.28
N VAL A 175 -0.25 -10.54 22.09
CA VAL A 175 -0.95 -10.56 23.38
C VAL A 175 -0.33 -9.55 24.35
N GLU A 176 1.00 -9.53 24.50
CA GLU A 176 1.68 -8.57 25.38
C GLU A 176 1.39 -7.11 24.98
N CYS A 177 1.45 -6.80 23.68
CA CYS A 177 1.13 -5.47 23.18
C CYS A 177 -0.34 -5.09 23.42
N CYS A 178 -1.26 -6.06 23.28
CA CYS A 178 -2.68 -5.83 23.55
C CYS A 178 -2.93 -5.58 25.04
N ASP A 179 -2.36 -6.41 25.92
CA ASP A 179 -2.42 -6.23 27.38
C ASP A 179 -1.91 -4.84 27.79
N ASP A 180 -0.75 -4.42 27.28
CA ASP A 180 -0.19 -3.08 27.52
C ASP A 180 -1.14 -1.94 27.10
N MET A 181 -1.91 -2.14 26.02
CA MET A 181 -2.88 -1.16 25.54
C MET A 181 -4.14 -1.16 26.42
N VAL A 182 -4.69 -2.32 26.72
CA VAL A 182 -5.89 -2.49 27.54
C VAL A 182 -5.65 -1.97 28.97
N SER A 183 -4.52 -2.30 29.59
CA SER A 183 -4.20 -1.78 30.93
C SER A 183 -4.09 -0.25 30.97
N LYS A 184 -3.65 0.40 29.89
CA LYS A 184 -3.68 1.87 29.80
C LYS A 184 -5.10 2.40 29.73
N TRP A 185 -5.99 1.74 29.00
CA TRP A 185 -7.40 2.08 28.95
C TRP A 185 -8.08 1.88 30.31
N GLU A 186 -7.81 0.77 31.00
CA GLU A 186 -8.32 0.49 32.34
C GLU A 186 -7.89 1.56 33.35
N ASN A 187 -6.63 2.02 33.31
CA ASN A 187 -6.14 3.09 34.17
C ASN A 187 -6.87 4.42 33.92
N VAL A 188 -7.16 4.75 32.66
CA VAL A 188 -7.95 5.95 32.31
C VAL A 188 -9.37 5.82 32.86
N LEU A 189 -10.00 4.65 32.69
CA LEU A 189 -11.35 4.38 33.19
C LEU A 189 -11.41 4.41 34.71
N ALA A 190 -10.42 3.85 35.41
CA ALA A 190 -10.33 3.85 36.86
C ALA A 190 -10.17 5.26 37.45
N SER A 191 -9.62 6.20 36.67
CA SER A 191 -9.49 7.61 37.04
C SER A 191 -10.72 8.47 36.72
N SER A 192 -11.75 7.88 36.09
CA SER A 192 -12.97 8.57 35.68
C SER A 192 -14.14 8.24 36.61
N ASP A 193 -14.80 9.27 37.15
CA ASP A 193 -16.04 9.11 37.92
C ASP A 193 -17.25 8.95 36.96
N GLY A 194 -17.35 7.80 36.30
CA GLY A 194 -18.46 7.45 35.40
C GLY A 194 -18.06 7.22 33.93
N PRO A 195 -19.03 7.21 33.00
CA PRO A 195 -18.78 6.96 31.58
C PRO A 195 -17.74 7.92 31.00
N CYS A 196 -16.75 7.37 30.31
CA CYS A 196 -15.63 8.12 29.73
C CYS A 196 -15.65 7.99 28.19
N GLU A 197 -15.54 9.12 27.49
CA GLU A 197 -15.29 9.13 26.05
C GLU A 197 -13.78 9.10 25.79
N MET A 198 -13.33 8.17 24.95
CA MET A 198 -11.91 7.98 24.65
C MET A 198 -11.68 7.83 23.15
N ASP A 199 -10.76 8.64 22.60
CA ASP A 199 -10.24 8.42 21.26
C ASP A 199 -9.23 7.25 21.27
N VAL A 200 -9.66 6.10 20.75
CA VAL A 200 -8.85 4.89 20.67
C VAL A 200 -7.90 4.85 19.48
N TRP A 201 -8.06 5.74 18.48
CA TRP A 201 -7.24 5.72 17.26
C TRP A 201 -5.73 5.82 17.55
N PRO A 202 -5.25 6.75 18.41
CA PRO A 202 -3.85 6.83 18.76
C PRO A 202 -3.33 5.55 19.42
N SER A 203 -4.10 4.95 20.33
CA SER A 203 -3.72 3.70 21.02
C SER A 203 -3.61 2.54 20.05
N ILE A 204 -4.56 2.39 19.12
CA ILE A 204 -4.54 1.33 18.10
C ILE A 204 -3.38 1.53 17.11
N THR A 205 -3.10 2.78 16.74
CA THR A 205 -1.93 3.08 15.91
C THR A 205 -0.64 2.70 16.62
N ASN A 206 -0.55 2.96 17.93
CA ASN A 206 0.62 2.63 18.73
C ASN A 206 0.78 1.11 18.91
N VAL A 207 -0.29 0.37 19.21
CA VAL A 207 -0.20 -1.09 19.37
C VAL A 207 0.21 -1.77 18.06
N SER A 208 -0.30 -1.33 16.91
CA SER A 208 0.13 -1.81 15.59
C SER A 208 1.62 -1.55 15.35
N SER A 209 2.12 -0.39 15.78
CA SER A 209 3.54 -0.03 15.70
C SER A 209 4.40 -0.90 16.61
N ASP A 210 3.98 -1.10 17.85
CA ASP A 210 4.70 -1.89 18.86
C ASP A 210 4.78 -3.36 18.46
N VAL A 211 3.68 -3.91 17.95
CA VAL A 211 3.63 -5.27 17.40
C VAL A 211 4.63 -5.43 16.26
N LEU A 212 4.65 -4.52 15.29
CA LEU A 212 5.60 -4.60 14.18
C LEU A 212 7.04 -4.35 14.60
N ALA A 213 7.28 -3.47 15.58
CA ALA A 213 8.62 -3.22 16.10
C ALA A 213 9.18 -4.45 16.82
N ARG A 214 8.39 -5.07 17.70
CA ARG A 214 8.77 -6.28 18.44
C ARG A 214 8.88 -7.49 17.49
N ALA A 215 7.92 -7.70 16.59
CA ALA A 215 7.96 -8.79 15.63
C ALA A 215 9.07 -8.62 14.57
N GLY A 216 9.37 -7.38 14.19
CA GLY A 216 10.36 -7.05 13.18
C GLY A 216 11.80 -7.07 13.70
N PHE A 217 12.02 -6.57 14.91
CA PHE A 217 13.36 -6.32 15.45
C PHE A 217 13.68 -7.04 16.76
N GLY A 218 12.76 -7.80 17.34
CA GLY A 218 13.00 -8.56 18.57
C GLY A 218 13.66 -7.69 19.65
N SER A 219 14.84 -8.08 20.11
CA SER A 219 15.60 -7.34 21.14
C SER A 219 16.03 -5.92 20.75
N SER A 220 16.00 -5.52 19.47
CA SER A 220 16.29 -4.16 19.01
C SER A 220 15.02 -3.32 18.76
N PHE A 221 13.89 -3.69 19.40
CA PHE A 221 12.61 -3.03 19.15
C PHE A 221 12.60 -1.56 19.57
N GLU A 222 13.38 -1.13 20.57
CA GLU A 222 13.46 0.28 20.98
C GLU A 222 14.14 1.15 19.90
N GLU A 223 15.27 0.68 19.31
CA GLU A 223 15.82 1.35 18.13
C GLU A 223 14.86 1.27 16.94
N GLY A 224 14.10 0.17 16.85
CA GLY A 224 13.00 0.02 15.91
C GLY A 224 11.95 1.11 16.04
N LYS A 225 11.40 1.33 17.24
CA LYS A 225 10.39 2.37 17.54
C LYS A 225 10.85 3.75 17.07
N ARG A 226 12.13 4.09 17.25
CA ARG A 226 12.69 5.34 16.73
C ARG A 226 12.61 5.41 15.20
N VAL A 227 12.90 4.31 14.50
CA VAL A 227 12.73 4.23 13.04
C VAL A 227 11.27 4.45 12.64
N PHE A 228 10.30 3.87 13.36
CA PHE A 228 8.86 4.07 13.10
C PHE A 228 8.44 5.54 13.23
N GLN A 229 8.83 6.19 14.33
CA GLN A 229 8.53 7.61 14.58
C GLN A 229 9.05 8.50 13.44
N LEU A 230 10.31 8.28 13.05
CA LEU A 230 10.95 9.01 11.95
C LEU A 230 10.28 8.73 10.61
N GLN A 231 9.86 7.49 10.35
CA GLN A 231 9.20 7.13 9.11
C GLN A 231 7.79 7.74 9.00
N ARG A 232 7.05 7.82 10.12
CA ARG A 232 5.76 8.53 10.21
C ARG A 232 5.93 10.02 9.93
N GLU A 233 6.96 10.66 10.49
CA GLU A 233 7.29 12.04 10.14
C GLU A 233 7.64 12.17 8.65
N MET A 234 8.45 11.27 8.10
CA MET A 234 8.78 11.26 6.67
C MET A 234 7.54 11.11 5.77
N LEU A 235 6.55 10.32 6.18
CA LEU A 235 5.27 10.19 5.49
C LEU A 235 4.51 11.52 5.48
N GLN A 236 4.38 12.20 6.62
CA GLN A 236 3.70 13.50 6.72
C GLN A 236 4.37 14.57 5.85
N LEU A 237 5.71 14.63 5.85
CA LEU A 237 6.46 15.56 5.01
C LEU A 237 6.31 15.20 3.51
N THR A 238 6.32 13.92 3.17
CA THR A 238 6.06 13.43 1.81
C THR A 238 4.69 13.87 1.31
N MET A 239 3.65 13.71 2.14
CA MET A 239 2.28 14.14 1.80
C MET A 239 2.18 15.66 1.63
N THR A 240 2.89 16.42 2.45
CA THR A 240 2.96 17.90 2.34
C THR A 240 3.59 18.34 1.02
N LEU A 241 4.62 17.61 0.56
CA LEU A 241 5.33 17.91 -0.69
C LEU A 241 4.68 17.29 -1.94
N PHE A 242 3.68 16.43 -1.78
CA PHE A 242 3.01 15.76 -2.91
C PHE A 242 2.45 16.77 -3.94
N LYS A 243 1.97 17.92 -3.48
CA LYS A 243 1.49 19.01 -4.35
C LYS A 243 2.58 19.64 -5.23
N PHE A 244 3.85 19.38 -4.97
CA PHE A 244 4.98 19.84 -5.77
C PHE A 244 5.64 18.70 -6.56
N ALA A 245 5.11 17.46 -6.49
CA ALA A 245 5.71 16.29 -7.14
C ALA A 245 5.81 16.42 -8.67
N PHE A 246 4.98 17.27 -9.28
CA PHE A 246 5.01 17.54 -10.72
C PHE A 246 6.06 18.58 -11.14
N LEU A 247 6.67 19.31 -10.19
CA LEU A 247 7.72 20.30 -10.48
C LEU A 247 9.09 19.60 -10.53
N PRO A 248 9.71 19.43 -11.72
CA PRO A 248 11.01 18.79 -11.82
C PRO A 248 12.05 19.56 -11.00
N GLY A 249 12.88 18.83 -10.28
CA GLY A 249 13.99 19.41 -9.51
C GLY A 249 13.64 20.04 -8.15
N TYR A 250 12.35 20.23 -7.81
CA TYR A 250 11.94 20.82 -6.53
C TYR A 250 12.52 20.08 -5.31
N ARG A 251 12.66 18.75 -5.40
CA ARG A 251 13.27 17.90 -4.36
C ARG A 251 14.73 18.23 -4.03
N PHE A 252 15.44 18.89 -4.94
CA PHE A 252 16.84 19.25 -4.74
C PHE A 252 17.01 20.62 -4.09
N LEU A 253 15.97 21.44 -4.07
CA LEU A 253 16.00 22.75 -3.42
C LEU A 253 16.24 22.58 -1.92
N PRO A 254 17.13 23.36 -1.29
CA PRO A 254 17.51 23.19 0.10
C PRO A 254 16.48 23.78 1.07
N THR A 255 15.19 23.50 0.88
CA THR A 255 14.09 23.92 1.76
C THR A 255 14.19 23.24 3.13
N ARG A 256 13.58 23.83 4.17
CA ARG A 256 13.52 23.24 5.52
C ARG A 256 12.98 21.80 5.49
N THR A 257 11.90 21.58 4.74
CA THR A 257 11.29 20.25 4.56
C THR A 257 12.24 19.27 3.87
N ASN A 258 12.85 19.65 2.74
CA ASN A 258 13.78 18.76 2.02
C ASN A 258 15.02 18.42 2.87
N ARG A 259 15.53 19.39 3.66
CA ARG A 259 16.63 19.14 4.61
C ARG A 259 16.23 18.18 5.72
N ARG A 260 15.04 18.35 6.31
CA ARG A 260 14.53 17.44 7.36
C ARG A 260 14.33 16.03 6.82
N MET A 261 13.73 15.87 5.64
CA MET A 261 13.57 14.55 5.00
C MET A 261 14.91 13.86 4.73
N LYS A 262 15.94 14.60 4.27
CA LYS A 262 17.29 14.05 4.10
C LYS A 262 17.92 13.63 5.43
N ALA A 263 17.73 14.42 6.50
CA ALA A 263 18.23 14.09 7.82
C ALA A 263 17.55 12.82 8.37
N ILE A 264 16.23 12.72 8.24
CA ILE A 264 15.45 11.53 8.61
C ILE A 264 15.93 10.30 7.85
N ASP A 265 16.07 10.36 6.52
CA ASP A 265 16.54 9.22 5.73
C ASP A 265 17.96 8.78 6.15
N LYS A 266 18.84 9.74 6.48
CA LYS A 266 20.19 9.43 7.01
C LYS A 266 20.12 8.73 8.36
N GLU A 267 19.30 9.21 9.29
CA GLU A 267 19.13 8.63 10.63
C GLU A 267 18.55 7.21 10.54
N ILE A 268 17.46 7.03 9.79
CA ILE A 268 16.83 5.72 9.55
C ILE A 268 17.84 4.74 8.94
N ARG A 269 18.54 5.14 7.87
CA ARG A 269 19.54 4.26 7.22
C ARG A 269 20.67 3.90 8.19
N GLY A 270 21.16 4.85 8.98
CA GLY A 270 22.21 4.61 9.97
C GLY A 270 21.79 3.58 11.02
N SER A 271 20.62 3.79 11.64
CA SER A 271 20.07 2.88 12.65
C SER A 271 19.83 1.48 12.11
N LEU A 272 19.17 1.36 10.94
CA LEU A 272 18.90 0.07 10.32
C LEU A 272 20.19 -0.66 9.93
N MET A 273 21.17 0.05 9.37
CA MET A 273 22.45 -0.54 9.00
C MET A 273 23.22 -1.06 10.22
N ASN A 274 23.15 -0.34 11.35
CA ASN A 274 23.76 -0.80 12.61
C ASN A 274 23.12 -2.09 13.11
N ILE A 275 21.78 -2.16 13.12
CA ILE A 275 21.04 -3.37 13.52
C ILE A 275 21.39 -4.56 12.61
N ILE A 276 21.36 -4.33 11.29
CA ILE A 276 21.68 -5.35 10.29
C ILE A 276 23.11 -5.86 10.45
N ASN A 277 24.08 -4.97 10.60
CA ASN A 277 25.49 -5.35 10.75
C ASN A 277 25.76 -6.15 12.03
N ARG A 278 25.13 -5.78 13.16
CA ARG A 278 25.23 -6.56 14.41
C ARG A 278 24.73 -7.99 14.19
N ARG A 279 23.56 -8.15 13.57
CA ARG A 279 22.95 -9.45 13.33
C ARG A 279 23.73 -10.30 12.33
N LEU A 280 24.25 -9.70 11.26
CA LEU A 280 25.06 -10.43 10.28
C LEU A 280 26.36 -10.98 10.88
N LYS A 281 26.95 -10.31 11.89
CA LYS A 281 28.11 -10.86 12.61
C LYS A 281 27.75 -12.15 13.35
N LEU A 282 26.59 -12.18 14.02
CA LEU A 282 26.08 -13.36 14.72
C LEU A 282 25.81 -14.52 13.75
N ILE A 283 25.13 -14.26 12.63
CA ILE A 283 24.87 -15.27 11.58
C ILE A 283 26.16 -15.90 11.08
N LYS A 284 27.18 -15.08 10.80
CA LYS A 284 28.48 -15.56 10.31
C LYS A 284 29.27 -16.34 11.36
N ALA A 285 29.05 -16.07 12.64
CA ALA A 285 29.63 -16.82 13.75
C ALA A 285 28.91 -18.15 14.02
N GLY A 286 27.82 -18.45 13.30
CA GLY A 286 26.99 -19.64 13.54
C GLY A 286 26.13 -19.54 14.80
N GLU A 287 26.00 -18.34 15.37
CA GLU A 287 25.16 -18.09 16.53
C GLU A 287 23.68 -17.99 16.12
N ALA A 288 22.79 -18.48 16.98
CA ALA A 288 21.35 -18.37 16.75
C ALA A 288 20.95 -16.90 16.67
N THR A 289 20.32 -16.49 15.56
CA THR A 289 19.65 -15.20 15.53
C THR A 289 18.24 -15.32 16.08
N ASN A 290 17.76 -14.23 16.68
CA ASN A 290 16.37 -14.13 17.11
C ASN A 290 15.43 -14.51 15.96
N ASN A 291 14.40 -15.31 16.26
CA ASN A 291 13.37 -15.75 15.30
C ASN A 291 12.40 -14.63 14.89
N ASP A 292 12.87 -13.39 14.78
CA ASP A 292 12.10 -12.24 14.32
C ASP A 292 12.20 -12.07 12.79
N LEU A 293 11.34 -11.22 12.21
CA LEU A 293 11.23 -11.08 10.75
C LEU A 293 12.55 -10.64 10.10
N LEU A 294 13.32 -9.76 10.76
CA LEU A 294 14.61 -9.30 10.24
C LEU A 294 15.67 -10.41 10.28
N GLY A 295 15.71 -11.21 11.36
CA GLY A 295 16.59 -12.39 11.45
C GLY A 295 16.34 -13.36 10.30
N ILE A 296 15.08 -13.74 10.09
CA ILE A 296 14.67 -14.66 9.03
C ILE A 296 15.01 -14.11 7.64
N LEU A 297 14.79 -12.81 7.41
CA LEU A 297 15.16 -12.15 6.16
C LEU A 297 16.66 -12.22 5.89
N LEU A 298 17.48 -11.93 6.90
CA LEU A 298 18.94 -11.93 6.78
C LEU A 298 19.48 -13.36 6.54
N GLU A 299 18.94 -14.35 7.25
CA GLU A 299 19.29 -15.76 7.05
C GLU A 299 18.90 -16.25 5.65
N SER A 300 17.69 -15.91 5.18
CA SER A 300 17.23 -16.26 3.83
C SER A 300 18.11 -15.61 2.77
N ASN A 301 18.48 -14.33 2.98
CA ASN A 301 19.36 -13.62 2.07
C ASN A 301 20.76 -14.23 2.02
N TYR A 302 21.30 -14.63 3.18
CA TYR A 302 22.60 -15.30 3.29
C TYR A 302 22.60 -16.67 2.57
N LYS A 303 21.55 -17.47 2.77
CA LYS A 303 21.39 -18.77 2.08
C LYS A 303 21.26 -18.62 0.57
N GLU A 304 20.56 -17.59 0.09
CA GLU A 304 20.44 -17.32 -1.34
C GLU A 304 21.78 -16.93 -1.98
N SER A 305 22.63 -16.15 -1.27
CA SER A 305 23.97 -15.82 -1.75
C SER A 305 24.92 -17.02 -1.82
N GLU A 306 24.81 -17.95 -0.88
CA GLU A 306 25.67 -19.15 -0.82
C GLU A 306 25.25 -20.23 -1.83
N LYS A 307 23.95 -20.48 -2.00
CA LYS A 307 23.46 -21.62 -2.81
C LYS A 307 23.50 -21.41 -4.31
N ASN A 308 23.36 -20.17 -4.79
CA ASN A 308 23.12 -19.91 -6.22
C ASN A 308 24.30 -19.26 -6.96
N ASN A 309 25.47 -19.11 -6.32
CA ASN A 309 26.62 -18.35 -6.86
C ASN A 309 26.24 -16.96 -7.42
N GLY A 310 25.09 -16.42 -7.02
CA GLY A 310 24.57 -15.13 -7.43
C GLY A 310 24.54 -14.18 -6.24
N PRO A 311 24.71 -12.87 -6.43
CA PRO A 311 24.63 -11.93 -5.32
C PRO A 311 23.23 -12.00 -4.71
N GLY A 312 23.08 -12.09 -3.39
CA GLY A 312 21.80 -11.90 -2.71
C GLY A 312 21.28 -10.45 -2.86
N MET A 313 20.43 -10.01 -1.95
CA MET A 313 20.17 -8.58 -1.75
C MET A 313 21.39 -7.91 -1.11
N SER A 314 21.74 -6.73 -1.61
CA SER A 314 22.70 -5.85 -0.94
C SER A 314 22.16 -5.36 0.40
N LEU A 315 23.03 -4.95 1.33
CA LEU A 315 22.58 -4.40 2.62
C LEU A 315 21.69 -3.16 2.45
N ARG A 316 21.94 -2.36 1.40
CA ARG A 316 21.08 -1.23 1.06
C ARG A 316 19.68 -1.69 0.66
N GLU A 317 19.58 -2.76 -0.11
CA GLU A 317 18.29 -3.35 -0.49
C GLU A 317 17.55 -3.93 0.72
N VAL A 318 18.26 -4.60 1.64
CA VAL A 318 17.67 -5.07 2.90
C VAL A 318 17.08 -3.91 3.70
N VAL A 319 17.79 -2.78 3.81
CA VAL A 319 17.27 -1.56 4.45
C VAL A 319 15.98 -1.06 3.77
N GLU A 320 15.90 -1.07 2.45
CA GLU A 320 14.69 -0.66 1.74
C GLU A 320 13.52 -1.64 1.91
N GLU A 321 13.78 -2.95 2.06
CA GLU A 321 12.74 -3.92 2.40
C GLU A 321 12.21 -3.70 3.82
N VAL A 322 13.11 -3.46 4.77
CA VAL A 322 12.75 -3.19 6.17
C VAL A 322 11.89 -1.92 6.28
N LYS A 323 12.29 -0.82 5.61
CA LYS A 323 11.46 0.39 5.51
C LYS A 323 10.09 0.09 4.90
N LEU A 324 10.02 -0.76 3.88
CA LEU A 324 8.76 -1.13 3.24
C LEU A 324 7.84 -1.89 4.20
N PHE A 325 8.34 -2.87 4.96
CA PHE A 325 7.51 -3.63 5.91
C PHE A 325 6.88 -2.73 6.97
N TYR A 326 7.63 -1.75 7.47
CA TYR A 326 7.11 -0.82 8.48
C TYR A 326 6.02 0.07 7.93
N LEU A 327 6.24 0.67 6.76
CA LEU A 327 5.22 1.51 6.14
C LEU A 327 3.95 0.70 5.81
N ALA A 328 4.11 -0.49 5.22
CA ALA A 328 2.99 -1.27 4.70
C ALA A 328 2.18 -1.97 5.81
N GLY A 329 2.84 -2.49 6.84
CA GLY A 329 2.17 -3.25 7.89
C GLY A 329 1.41 -2.36 8.89
N GLN A 330 2.01 -1.23 9.30
CA GLN A 330 1.54 -0.48 10.45
C GLN A 330 0.18 0.17 10.19
N GLU A 331 0.10 0.97 9.13
CA GLU A 331 -1.09 1.76 8.81
C GLU A 331 -2.25 0.83 8.42
N ALA A 332 -1.98 -0.22 7.64
CA ALA A 332 -3.03 -1.14 7.18
C ALA A 332 -3.69 -1.92 8.33
N ASN A 333 -2.91 -2.41 9.30
CA ASN A 333 -3.44 -3.12 10.45
C ASN A 333 -4.20 -2.19 11.40
N ALA A 334 -3.69 -0.98 11.63
CA ALA A 334 -4.36 0.01 12.47
C ALA A 334 -5.70 0.46 11.86
N GLU A 335 -5.74 0.71 10.54
CA GLU A 335 -6.97 1.04 9.82
C GLU A 335 -8.00 -0.08 9.92
N LEU A 336 -7.60 -1.34 9.72
CA LEU A 336 -8.52 -2.48 9.84
C LEU A 336 -9.11 -2.58 11.26
N LEU A 337 -8.29 -2.45 12.30
CA LEU A 337 -8.73 -2.52 13.69
C LEU A 337 -9.74 -1.42 14.02
N VAL A 338 -9.42 -0.17 13.68
CA VAL A 338 -10.32 0.97 13.98
C VAL A 338 -11.64 0.81 13.25
N TRP A 339 -11.62 0.52 11.94
CA TRP A 339 -12.88 0.39 11.19
C TRP A 339 -13.71 -0.79 11.69
N THR A 340 -13.06 -1.88 12.12
CA THR A 340 -13.75 -2.99 12.77
C THR A 340 -14.40 -2.57 14.09
N MET A 341 -13.68 -1.87 14.97
CA MET A 341 -14.25 -1.36 16.22
C MET A 341 -15.41 -0.40 15.98
N LEU A 342 -15.31 0.48 14.98
CA LEU A 342 -16.37 1.41 14.61
C LEU A 342 -17.60 0.69 14.03
N LEU A 343 -17.40 -0.39 13.29
CA LEU A 343 -18.49 -1.23 12.78
C LEU A 343 -19.18 -1.96 13.94
N LEU A 344 -18.42 -2.59 14.83
CA LEU A 344 -18.96 -3.28 15.99
C LEU A 344 -19.72 -2.35 16.95
N SER A 345 -19.26 -1.10 17.13
CA SER A 345 -20.00 -0.13 17.95
C SER A 345 -21.36 0.27 17.36
N LYS A 346 -21.55 0.12 16.04
CA LYS A 346 -22.83 0.33 15.34
C LYS A 346 -23.67 -0.95 15.22
N HIS A 347 -23.08 -2.11 15.49
CA HIS A 347 -23.69 -3.42 15.37
C HIS A 347 -23.47 -4.25 16.64
N PRO A 348 -24.14 -3.89 17.76
CA PRO A 348 -23.95 -4.57 19.05
C PRO A 348 -24.28 -6.06 19.02
N ASP A 349 -25.18 -6.49 18.13
CA ASP A 349 -25.50 -7.90 17.91
C ASP A 349 -24.28 -8.70 17.43
N TRP A 350 -23.48 -8.13 16.55
CA TRP A 350 -22.23 -8.73 16.09
C TRP A 350 -21.11 -8.63 17.12
N GLN A 351 -21.08 -7.54 17.89
CA GLN A 351 -20.16 -7.41 19.00
C GLN A 351 -20.38 -8.51 20.05
N GLU A 352 -21.64 -8.79 20.40
CA GLU A 352 -21.98 -9.83 21.37
C GLU A 352 -21.67 -11.23 20.81
N LYS A 353 -22.07 -11.53 19.57
CA LYS A 353 -21.72 -12.79 18.89
C LYS A 353 -20.21 -13.06 18.89
N ALA A 354 -19.39 -12.05 18.62
CA ALA A 354 -17.94 -12.17 18.65
C ALA A 354 -17.42 -12.42 20.07
N ARG A 355 -17.95 -11.71 21.06
CA ARG A 355 -17.62 -11.90 22.48
C ARG A 355 -17.96 -13.31 22.94
N GLU A 356 -19.17 -13.80 22.66
CA GLU A 356 -19.61 -15.17 22.98
C GLU A 356 -18.72 -16.23 22.33
N GLU A 357 -18.35 -16.04 21.06
CA GLU A 357 -17.43 -16.96 20.36
C GLU A 357 -16.06 -17.01 21.05
N VAL A 358 -15.48 -15.84 21.37
CA VAL A 358 -14.18 -15.75 22.04
C VAL A 358 -14.23 -16.42 23.41
N PHE A 359 -15.26 -16.15 24.22
CA PHE A 359 -15.43 -16.80 25.52
C PHE A 359 -15.63 -18.31 25.40
N LYS A 360 -16.34 -18.79 24.39
CA LYS A 360 -16.54 -20.22 24.16
C LYS A 360 -15.24 -20.94 23.79
N VAL A 361 -14.37 -20.28 23.03
CA VAL A 361 -13.10 -20.89 22.54
C VAL A 361 -11.99 -20.78 23.59
N PHE A 362 -11.89 -19.64 24.29
CA PHE A 362 -10.76 -19.32 25.17
C PHE A 362 -11.12 -19.28 26.67
N GLY A 363 -12.39 -19.10 27.02
CA GLY A 363 -12.78 -18.85 28.42
C GLY A 363 -12.07 -17.62 28.98
N ASN A 364 -11.29 -17.82 30.04
CA ASN A 364 -10.46 -16.78 30.67
C ASN A 364 -8.96 -16.96 30.34
N GLU A 365 -8.61 -17.86 29.41
CA GLU A 365 -7.22 -18.08 28.99
C GLU A 365 -6.78 -17.03 27.97
N LYS A 366 -5.47 -16.79 27.90
CA LYS A 366 -4.89 -15.91 26.88
C LYS A 366 -5.02 -16.57 25.49
N PRO A 367 -5.26 -15.78 24.42
CA PRO A 367 -5.30 -16.32 23.06
C PRO A 367 -4.00 -17.03 22.66
N ASP A 368 -4.14 -18.16 21.97
CA ASP A 368 -3.05 -18.93 21.39
C ASP A 368 -3.28 -19.15 19.89
N TYR A 369 -2.20 -19.54 19.20
CA TYR A 369 -2.23 -19.74 17.75
C TYR A 369 -3.18 -20.86 17.30
N ASP A 370 -3.26 -21.96 18.05
CA ASP A 370 -3.96 -23.17 17.61
C ASP A 370 -5.48 -23.00 17.68
N LYS A 371 -5.95 -22.22 18.65
CA LYS A 371 -7.37 -21.94 18.86
C LYS A 371 -7.87 -20.75 18.05
N ILE A 372 -7.02 -19.79 17.63
CA ILE A 372 -7.50 -18.59 16.93
C ILE A 372 -8.19 -18.89 15.60
N GLY A 373 -7.77 -19.96 14.91
CA GLY A 373 -8.41 -20.42 13.68
C GLY A 373 -9.87 -20.90 13.87
N GLN A 374 -10.32 -21.07 15.11
CA GLN A 374 -11.69 -21.47 15.46
C GLN A 374 -12.65 -20.27 15.55
N LEU A 375 -12.14 -19.04 15.57
CA LEU A 375 -12.94 -17.81 15.63
C LEU A 375 -13.57 -17.45 14.26
N LYS A 376 -14.63 -18.15 13.89
CA LYS A 376 -15.31 -18.00 12.60
C LYS A 376 -16.07 -16.67 12.51
N ILE A 377 -16.72 -16.25 13.59
CA ILE A 377 -17.46 -14.98 13.67
C ILE A 377 -16.50 -13.80 13.58
N VAL A 378 -15.41 -13.82 14.34
CA VAL A 378 -14.37 -12.78 14.22
C VAL A 378 -13.80 -12.73 12.80
N SER A 379 -13.54 -13.90 12.19
CA SER A 379 -13.07 -13.96 10.80
C SER A 379 -14.07 -13.31 9.82
N MET A 380 -15.37 -13.62 9.95
CA MET A 380 -16.42 -13.01 9.12
C MET A 380 -16.46 -11.48 9.28
N ILE A 381 -16.38 -10.99 10.51
CA ILE A 381 -16.35 -9.55 10.84
C ILE A 381 -15.15 -8.88 10.16
N LEU A 382 -13.95 -9.43 10.30
CA LEU A 382 -12.74 -8.86 9.70
C LEU A 382 -12.79 -8.84 8.16
N GLN A 383 -13.32 -9.89 7.53
CA GLN A 383 -13.46 -9.95 6.07
C GLN A 383 -14.45 -8.88 5.57
N GLU A 384 -15.58 -8.70 6.26
CA GLU A 384 -16.57 -7.69 5.93
C GLU A 384 -16.08 -6.26 6.20
N SER A 385 -15.34 -6.04 7.29
CA SER A 385 -14.64 -4.78 7.55
C SER A 385 -13.68 -4.43 6.42
N LEU A 386 -12.86 -5.39 5.95
CA LEU A 386 -11.95 -5.20 4.82
C LEU A 386 -12.67 -4.95 3.49
N ARG A 387 -13.88 -5.50 3.32
CA ARG A 387 -14.71 -5.26 2.13
C ARG A 387 -15.22 -3.81 2.12
N LEU A 388 -15.74 -3.33 3.24
CA LEU A 388 -16.28 -1.97 3.33
C LEU A 388 -15.18 -0.92 3.40
N TYR A 389 -14.10 -1.20 4.12
CA TYR A 389 -13.02 -0.28 4.44
C TYR A 389 -11.62 -0.86 4.12
N PRO A 390 -11.32 -1.16 2.84
CA PRO A 390 -10.00 -1.64 2.45
C PRO A 390 -8.93 -0.55 2.64
N PRO A 391 -7.81 -0.83 3.35
CA PRO A 391 -6.72 0.14 3.52
C PRO A 391 -6.16 0.68 2.20
N VAL A 392 -6.09 -0.18 1.17
CA VAL A 392 -5.71 0.22 -0.19
C VAL A 392 -6.96 0.42 -1.03
N VAL A 393 -7.34 1.69 -1.23
CA VAL A 393 -8.59 2.06 -1.93
C VAL A 393 -8.54 1.89 -3.45
N MET A 394 -7.35 1.92 -4.05
CA MET A 394 -7.13 1.63 -5.48
C MET A 394 -5.68 1.22 -5.74
N PHE A 395 -5.43 0.51 -6.83
CA PHE A 395 -4.07 0.29 -7.35
C PHE A 395 -4.00 0.53 -8.86
N ALA A 396 -2.78 0.67 -9.36
CA ALA A 396 -2.52 0.89 -10.77
C ALA A 396 -1.48 -0.08 -11.35
N ARG A 397 -1.56 -0.28 -12.67
CA ARG A 397 -0.53 -0.87 -13.54
C ARG A 397 -0.24 0.06 -14.70
N PHE A 398 0.99 0.03 -15.20
CA PHE A 398 1.45 0.90 -16.28
C PHE A 398 1.96 0.07 -17.45
N LEU A 399 1.56 0.46 -18.66
CA LEU A 399 1.97 -0.20 -19.88
C LEU A 399 3.19 0.49 -20.48
N ARG A 400 4.31 -0.24 -20.54
CA ARG A 400 5.52 0.22 -21.24
C ARG A 400 5.49 -0.04 -22.74
N LYS A 401 4.68 -1.01 -23.16
CA LYS A 401 4.42 -1.40 -24.56
C LYS A 401 2.92 -1.57 -24.75
N ASP A 402 2.47 -1.51 -26.00
CA ASP A 402 1.09 -1.84 -26.33
C ASP A 402 0.79 -3.28 -25.91
N ALA A 403 -0.37 -3.51 -25.30
CA ALA A 403 -0.77 -4.82 -24.80
C ALA A 403 -2.27 -5.06 -25.03
N LYS A 404 -2.65 -6.33 -25.15
CA LYS A 404 -4.06 -6.74 -25.18
C LYS A 404 -4.55 -7.01 -23.75
N LEU A 405 -5.75 -6.55 -23.43
CA LEU A 405 -6.44 -6.83 -22.17
C LEU A 405 -7.91 -7.14 -22.45
N GLY A 406 -8.29 -8.42 -22.35
CA GLY A 406 -9.58 -8.88 -22.85
C GLY A 406 -9.76 -8.53 -24.32
N ASP A 407 -10.79 -7.74 -24.61
CA ASP A 407 -11.16 -7.22 -25.93
C ASP A 407 -10.43 -5.91 -26.30
N LEU A 408 -9.69 -5.29 -25.39
CA LEU A 408 -9.07 -3.98 -25.60
C LEU A 408 -7.59 -4.10 -26.02
N ILE A 409 -7.15 -3.19 -26.90
CA ILE A 409 -5.75 -2.94 -27.23
C ILE A 409 -5.33 -1.65 -26.52
N ILE A 410 -4.58 -1.80 -25.42
CA ILE A 410 -4.17 -0.68 -24.58
C ILE A 410 -2.83 -0.12 -25.08
N PRO A 411 -2.75 1.18 -25.44
CA PRO A 411 -1.51 1.81 -25.84
C PRO A 411 -0.46 1.91 -24.72
N ALA A 412 0.82 1.90 -25.09
CA ALA A 412 1.93 2.23 -24.21
C ALA A 412 1.78 3.65 -23.64
N GLY A 413 1.99 3.80 -22.33
CA GLY A 413 1.81 5.06 -21.60
C GLY A 413 0.46 5.21 -20.90
N VAL A 414 -0.42 4.20 -20.96
CA VAL A 414 -1.67 4.16 -20.18
C VAL A 414 -1.40 3.54 -18.80
N GLU A 415 -2.01 4.12 -17.77
CA GLU A 415 -2.19 3.50 -16.47
C GLU A 415 -3.55 2.80 -16.40
N LEU A 416 -3.57 1.51 -16.10
CA LEU A 416 -4.77 0.76 -15.75
C LEU A 416 -5.02 0.89 -14.24
N VAL A 417 -6.21 1.28 -13.83
CA VAL A 417 -6.54 1.55 -12.43
C VAL A 417 -7.72 0.70 -12.01
N VAL A 418 -7.58 0.00 -10.88
CA VAL A 418 -8.67 -0.76 -10.25
C VAL A 418 -9.08 -0.02 -8.98
N PRO A 419 -10.26 0.62 -8.94
CA PRO A 419 -10.78 1.25 -7.73
C PRO A 419 -11.37 0.18 -6.80
N ILE A 420 -10.52 -0.39 -5.93
CA ILE A 420 -10.85 -1.47 -4.98
C ILE A 420 -12.09 -1.11 -4.16
N SER A 421 -12.15 0.09 -3.56
CA SER A 421 -13.27 0.48 -2.71
C SER A 421 -14.61 0.56 -3.44
N MET A 422 -14.61 0.80 -4.76
CA MET A 422 -15.82 0.73 -5.58
C MET A 422 -16.14 -0.73 -5.95
N LEU A 423 -15.13 -1.51 -6.32
CA LEU A 423 -15.28 -2.93 -6.67
C LEU A 423 -15.87 -3.75 -5.52
N HIS A 424 -15.45 -3.48 -4.28
CA HIS A 424 -15.91 -4.17 -3.09
C HIS A 424 -17.34 -3.81 -2.66
N GLN A 425 -17.90 -2.72 -3.19
CA GLN A 425 -19.26 -2.27 -2.91
C GLN A 425 -20.15 -2.27 -4.17
N GLU A 426 -19.69 -2.92 -5.24
CA GLU A 426 -20.40 -2.98 -6.50
C GLU A 426 -21.58 -3.95 -6.40
N LYS A 427 -22.79 -3.44 -6.64
CA LYS A 427 -24.03 -4.22 -6.51
C LYS A 427 -24.07 -5.46 -7.41
N GLU A 428 -23.46 -5.37 -8.59
CA GLU A 428 -23.34 -6.50 -9.53
C GLU A 428 -22.66 -7.72 -8.90
N PHE A 429 -21.77 -7.52 -7.93
CA PHE A 429 -21.02 -8.58 -7.27
C PHE A 429 -21.51 -8.89 -5.86
N TRP A 430 -22.07 -7.90 -5.17
CA TRP A 430 -22.36 -7.99 -3.73
C TRP A 430 -23.84 -7.87 -3.38
N GLY A 431 -24.72 -7.69 -4.37
CA GLY A 431 -26.17 -7.55 -4.17
C GLY A 431 -26.61 -6.12 -3.83
N ASP A 432 -27.90 -5.92 -3.60
CA ASP A 432 -28.44 -4.59 -3.27
C ASP A 432 -27.97 -4.06 -1.91
N ASP A 433 -27.64 -4.97 -1.01
CA ASP A 433 -27.12 -4.75 0.32
C ASP A 433 -25.57 -4.58 0.33
N ALA A 434 -24.93 -4.36 -0.82
CA ALA A 434 -23.48 -4.20 -0.98
C ALA A 434 -22.85 -3.12 -0.09
N LYS A 435 -23.63 -2.17 0.44
CA LYS A 435 -23.14 -1.09 1.30
C LYS A 435 -23.44 -1.35 2.78
N GLU A 436 -24.13 -2.43 3.10
CA GLU A 436 -24.45 -2.82 4.48
C GLU A 436 -23.32 -3.65 5.05
N PHE A 437 -23.14 -3.57 6.38
CA PHE A 437 -22.24 -4.45 7.11
C PHE A 437 -22.97 -5.77 7.39
N LYS A 438 -22.62 -6.81 6.64
CA LYS A 438 -23.24 -8.13 6.72
C LYS A 438 -22.20 -9.25 6.75
N PRO A 439 -21.57 -9.49 7.91
CA PRO A 439 -20.54 -10.51 8.03
C PRO A 439 -20.97 -11.92 7.60
N GLU A 440 -22.27 -12.29 7.67
CA GLU A 440 -22.73 -13.62 7.23
C GLU A 440 -22.41 -13.93 5.76
N ARG A 441 -22.13 -12.91 4.92
CA ARG A 441 -21.66 -13.12 3.53
C ARG A 441 -20.46 -14.05 3.46
N PHE A 442 -19.61 -14.03 4.49
CA PHE A 442 -18.37 -14.80 4.55
C PHE A 442 -18.50 -16.11 5.33
N ALA A 443 -19.70 -16.55 5.70
CA ALA A 443 -19.92 -17.77 6.48
C ALA A 443 -19.37 -19.04 5.79
N GLU A 444 -19.46 -19.10 4.46
CA GLU A 444 -18.90 -20.17 3.63
C GLU A 444 -17.53 -19.78 3.01
N GLY A 445 -16.91 -18.72 3.52
CA GLY A 445 -15.61 -18.21 3.08
C GLY A 445 -15.66 -17.33 1.83
N VAL A 446 -14.51 -16.73 1.52
CA VAL A 446 -14.34 -15.72 0.45
C VAL A 446 -14.72 -16.25 -0.93
N SER A 447 -14.41 -17.51 -1.23
CA SER A 447 -14.71 -18.11 -2.54
C SER A 447 -16.22 -18.13 -2.83
N LYS A 448 -17.02 -18.52 -1.82
CA LYS A 448 -18.47 -18.52 -1.93
C LYS A 448 -19.03 -17.11 -1.96
N ALA A 449 -18.54 -16.22 -1.09
CA ALA A 449 -18.97 -14.81 -1.03
C ALA A 449 -18.80 -14.08 -2.37
N THR A 450 -17.79 -14.46 -3.17
CA THR A 450 -17.46 -13.82 -4.46
C THR A 450 -17.95 -14.60 -5.68
N ASN A 451 -18.55 -15.78 -5.48
CA ASN A 451 -18.86 -16.73 -6.56
C ASN A 451 -17.65 -17.02 -7.48
N GLY A 452 -16.44 -17.06 -6.91
CA GLY A 452 -15.18 -17.29 -7.62
C GLY A 452 -14.71 -16.13 -8.52
N LYS A 453 -15.37 -14.97 -8.50
CA LYS A 453 -14.97 -13.79 -9.27
C LYS A 453 -13.90 -12.97 -8.53
N VAL A 454 -13.08 -12.25 -9.28
CA VAL A 454 -12.10 -11.28 -8.71
C VAL A 454 -12.82 -9.97 -8.36
N SER A 455 -13.67 -10.01 -7.34
CA SER A 455 -14.45 -8.87 -6.81
C SER A 455 -14.09 -8.51 -5.37
N TYR A 456 -13.33 -9.38 -4.67
CA TYR A 456 -12.78 -9.16 -3.35
C TYR A 456 -11.25 -9.25 -3.39
N MET A 457 -10.57 -8.17 -3.01
CA MET A 457 -9.11 -8.05 -3.14
C MET A 457 -8.47 -7.07 -2.14
N PRO A 458 -8.81 -7.11 -0.84
CA PRO A 458 -8.21 -6.22 0.15
C PRO A 458 -6.68 -6.36 0.25
N PHE A 459 -6.16 -7.54 -0.12
CA PHE A 459 -4.72 -7.84 -0.17
C PHE A 459 -4.16 -7.89 -1.61
N GLY A 460 -4.94 -7.47 -2.60
CA GLY A 460 -4.63 -7.66 -4.03
C GLY A 460 -5.01 -9.05 -4.55
N TRP A 461 -4.48 -9.39 -5.73
CA TRP A 461 -4.74 -10.68 -6.40
C TRP A 461 -3.55 -11.11 -7.27
N GLY A 462 -3.46 -12.40 -7.56
CA GLY A 462 -2.41 -12.99 -8.42
C GLY A 462 -1.03 -13.06 -7.76
N PRO A 463 0.06 -13.23 -8.54
CA PRO A 463 1.43 -13.39 -8.02
C PRO A 463 1.93 -12.24 -7.14
N ARG A 464 1.28 -11.07 -7.22
CA ARG A 464 1.60 -9.85 -6.46
C ARG A 464 0.75 -9.68 -5.19
N LEU A 465 0.03 -10.72 -4.75
CA LEU A 465 -0.73 -10.74 -3.50
C LEU A 465 0.13 -10.26 -2.31
N CYS A 466 -0.47 -9.52 -1.38
CA CYS A 466 0.19 -9.01 -0.19
C CYS A 466 0.93 -10.13 0.54
N ILE A 467 2.21 -9.91 0.85
CA ILE A 467 3.00 -10.91 1.60
C ILE A 467 2.57 -11.00 3.06
N GLY A 468 2.10 -9.88 3.62
CA GLY A 468 1.72 -9.75 5.01
C GLY A 468 0.27 -10.13 5.29
N GLN A 469 -0.46 -10.75 4.36
CA GLN A 469 -1.88 -11.10 4.57
C GLN A 469 -2.07 -11.95 5.84
N ASN A 470 -1.28 -13.02 5.99
CA ASN A 470 -1.38 -13.90 7.15
C ASN A 470 -0.96 -13.18 8.43
N PHE A 471 0.05 -12.32 8.37
CA PHE A 471 0.46 -11.49 9.50
C PHE A 471 -0.69 -10.56 9.91
N GLY A 472 -1.33 -9.88 8.97
CA GLY A 472 -2.44 -8.96 9.23
C GLY A 472 -3.63 -9.64 9.89
N PHE A 473 -4.10 -10.77 9.33
CA PHE A 473 -5.18 -11.53 9.97
C PHE A 473 -4.79 -12.07 11.35
N LEU A 474 -3.56 -12.56 11.50
CA LEU A 474 -3.11 -13.09 12.79
C LEU A 474 -3.00 -11.96 13.83
N SER A 475 -2.35 -10.85 13.52
CA SER A 475 -2.20 -9.74 14.46
C SER A 475 -3.54 -9.12 14.81
N THR A 476 -4.41 -8.86 13.83
CA THR A 476 -5.70 -8.20 14.04
C THR A 476 -6.78 -9.13 14.58
N GLY A 477 -6.62 -10.45 14.47
CA GLY A 477 -7.49 -11.38 15.18
C GLY A 477 -7.12 -11.51 16.66
N HIS A 478 -5.84 -11.30 17.01
CA HIS A 478 -5.35 -11.36 18.40
C HIS A 478 -5.56 -10.05 19.16
N ILE A 479 -5.38 -8.91 18.49
CA ILE A 479 -5.67 -7.56 19.02
C ILE A 479 -7.17 -7.33 18.92
#